data_AF-S4RTC4-F1
#
_entry.id   AF-S4RTC4-F1
#
_cell.length_a   1.000
_cell.length_b   1.000
_cell.length_c   1.000
_cell.angle_alpha   90.00
_cell.angle_beta   90.00
_cell.angle_gamma   90.00
#
_symmetry.space_group_name_H-M   'P 1'
#
loop_
_entity.id
_entity.type
_entity.pdbx_description
1 polymer ?
#
loop_
_entity_poly.entity_id
_entity_poly.type
_entity_poly.pdbx_seq_one_letter_code
_entity_poly.pdbx_strand_id
1 'polypeptide(L)'
;GAHFVRTAVPRAIMSLSSDEVNFLVYRYLQESGFSHSAFSFGMESRVSRASINGALVPPAALVSVLQKGLQYVEADMSVSEDGSAFRPIELLSLVDAVMPAVVSSRPHAYRPSSQQPGVAVAGWAKCDCPALCPSLHPWPPVRPCCPSTPPEPLVDGPDEGSVQLLNKVSVLRGHESEVFICSWNPALDLLASGSGDSTARIWDVREGPGGAPAEGSSQLVLRHCIHEGGQDVPSNKDVTSLDWNSEGTLLATGSYDGFARIWTKDVGNLSSTLGQHKGPIFALKWNKEGNYILSAGVDK
;
A
#
# COMPACT_ATOMS: atom_id res chain seq x y z
N GLY A 1 29.15 45.14 -26.76
CA GLY A 1 28.50 43.86 -26.40
C GLY A 1 28.01 43.97 -24.97
N ALA A 2 26.84 43.44 -24.66
CA ALA A 2 26.30 43.46 -23.30
C ALA A 2 26.91 42.31 -22.48
N HIS A 3 27.59 42.63 -21.37
CA HIS A 3 28.07 41.62 -20.43
C HIS A 3 26.96 41.26 -19.43
N PHE A 4 26.49 40.02 -19.49
CA PHE A 4 25.50 39.50 -18.56
C PHE A 4 26.21 38.94 -17.32
N VAL A 5 26.25 39.71 -16.23
CA VAL A 5 26.83 39.24 -14.96
C VAL A 5 25.81 38.36 -14.25
N ARG A 6 25.99 37.03 -14.33
CA ARG A 6 25.14 36.06 -13.65
C ARG A 6 25.52 35.99 -12.17
N THR A 7 24.83 36.74 -11.33
CA THR A 7 24.92 36.60 -9.86
C THR A 7 24.35 35.25 -9.44
N ALA A 8 25.22 34.27 -9.25
CA ALA A 8 24.85 32.98 -8.67
C ALA A 8 24.54 33.17 -7.18
N VAL A 9 23.26 33.43 -6.86
CA VAL A 9 22.76 33.20 -5.50
C VAL A 9 22.99 31.72 -5.19
N PRO A 10 23.70 31.37 -4.09
CA PRO A 10 23.89 29.98 -3.73
C PRO A 10 22.52 29.36 -3.45
N ARG A 11 22.07 28.49 -4.35
CA ARG A 11 20.85 27.71 -4.18
C ARG A 11 21.10 26.83 -2.95
N ALA A 12 20.41 27.11 -1.85
CA ALA A 12 20.51 26.29 -0.65
C ALA A 12 20.04 24.87 -1.03
N ILE A 13 21.00 23.96 -1.18
CA ILE A 13 20.70 22.54 -1.39
C ILE A 13 20.14 22.05 -0.07
N MET A 14 18.84 21.71 -0.04
CA MET A 14 18.26 21.01 1.10
C MET A 14 18.91 19.64 1.19
N SER A 15 19.94 19.52 2.02
CA SER A 15 20.66 18.26 2.25
C SER A 15 19.99 17.48 3.37
N LEU A 16 19.28 16.41 3.02
CA LEU A 16 18.81 15.42 3.98
C LEU A 16 20.00 14.60 4.47
N SER A 17 20.21 14.52 5.78
CA SER A 17 21.26 13.67 6.38
C SER A 17 20.74 12.27 6.71
N SER A 18 21.66 11.29 6.75
CA SER A 18 21.37 9.94 7.25
C SER A 18 20.87 9.97 8.70
N ASP A 19 21.39 10.88 9.50
CA ASP A 19 21.13 10.97 10.93
C ASP A 19 19.69 11.44 11.20
N GLU A 20 19.18 12.39 10.41
CA GLU A 20 17.77 12.82 10.45
C GLU A 20 16.82 11.69 10.05
N VAL A 21 17.12 10.97 8.97
CA VAL A 21 16.31 9.83 8.52
C VAL A 21 16.31 8.71 9.57
N ASN A 22 17.48 8.33 10.08
CA ASN A 22 17.63 7.31 11.12
C ASN A 22 16.88 7.71 12.40
N PHE A 23 16.97 8.97 12.82
CA PHE A 23 16.22 9.45 13.97
C PHE A 23 14.70 9.33 13.78
N LEU A 24 14.18 9.73 12.62
CA LEU A 24 12.75 9.64 12.30
C LEU A 24 12.26 8.19 12.21
N VAL A 25 13.06 7.27 11.64
CA VAL A 25 12.75 5.83 11.60
C VAL A 25 12.76 5.23 13.02
N TYR A 26 13.76 5.55 13.83
CA TYR A 26 13.83 5.11 15.24
C TYR A 26 12.61 5.60 16.05
N ARG A 27 12.23 6.87 15.90
CA ARG A 27 11.03 7.44 16.53
C ARG A 27 9.75 6.74 16.08
N TYR A 28 9.58 6.49 14.78
CA TYR A 28 8.44 5.74 14.25
C TYR A 28 8.35 4.32 14.83
N LEU A 29 9.48 3.61 14.97
CA LEU A 29 9.50 2.28 15.59
C LEU A 29 9.08 2.31 17.07
N GLN A 30 9.51 3.34 17.82
CA GLN A 30 9.05 3.55 19.20
C GLN A 30 7.55 3.85 19.28
N GLU A 31 7.08 4.79 18.46
CA GLU A 31 5.68 5.25 18.45
C GLU A 31 4.71 4.17 17.98
N SER A 32 5.18 3.25 17.13
CA SER A 32 4.43 2.06 16.68
C SER A 32 4.51 0.86 17.63
N GLY A 33 5.21 0.98 18.76
CA GLY A 33 5.33 -0.08 19.77
C GLY A 33 6.35 -1.18 19.48
N PHE A 34 7.16 -1.06 18.40
CA PHE A 34 8.19 -2.03 18.03
C PHE A 34 9.46 -1.93 18.90
N SER A 35 9.31 -2.08 20.22
CA SER A 35 10.33 -1.80 21.23
C SER A 35 11.68 -2.51 20.99
N HIS A 36 11.65 -3.80 20.63
CA HIS A 36 12.87 -4.56 20.34
C HIS A 36 13.55 -4.09 19.05
N SER A 37 12.78 -3.86 17.99
CA SER A 37 13.29 -3.35 16.71
C SER A 37 13.86 -1.94 16.85
N ALA A 38 13.18 -1.06 17.60
CA ALA A 38 13.66 0.27 17.93
C ALA A 38 14.99 0.24 18.71
N PHE A 39 15.12 -0.67 19.68
CA PHE A 39 16.38 -0.84 20.43
C PHE A 39 17.53 -1.29 19.51
N SER A 40 17.35 -2.38 18.75
CA SER A 40 18.38 -2.90 17.84
C SER A 40 18.77 -1.87 16.78
N PHE A 41 17.78 -1.27 16.11
CA PHE A 41 17.99 -0.25 15.09
C PHE A 41 18.69 1.00 15.67
N GLY A 42 18.30 1.46 16.86
CA GLY A 42 18.90 2.62 17.52
C GLY A 42 20.38 2.41 17.87
N MET A 43 20.77 1.17 18.20
CA MET A 43 22.15 0.79 18.45
C MET A 43 22.96 0.68 17.15
N GLU A 44 22.40 0.06 16.11
CA GLU A 44 23.06 -0.14 14.80
C GLU A 44 23.29 1.19 14.07
N SER A 45 22.22 1.98 13.91
CA SER A 45 22.25 3.31 13.26
C SER A 45 22.83 4.43 14.14
N ARG A 46 23.17 4.11 15.41
CA ARG A 46 23.82 5.02 16.38
C ARG A 46 23.07 6.33 16.60
N VAL A 47 21.74 6.31 16.63
CA VAL A 47 20.87 7.50 16.77
C VAL A 47 21.24 8.36 17.99
N SER A 48 21.75 7.75 19.06
CA SER A 48 22.24 8.45 20.26
C SER A 48 23.48 9.35 20.03
N ARG A 49 24.14 9.25 18.86
CA ARG A 49 25.24 10.13 18.43
C ARG A 49 24.80 11.24 17.47
N ALA A 50 23.59 11.15 16.91
CA ALA A 50 23.05 12.19 16.05
C ALA A 50 22.82 13.47 16.86
N SER A 51 23.13 14.64 16.29
CA SER A 51 22.96 15.94 16.96
C SER A 51 21.50 16.44 16.89
N ILE A 52 20.54 15.58 17.24
CA ILE A 52 19.10 15.82 17.06
C ILE A 52 18.41 15.90 18.42
N ASN A 53 17.78 17.03 18.71
CA ASN A 53 17.00 17.20 19.93
C ASN A 53 15.60 16.58 19.77
N GLY A 54 15.46 15.33 20.22
CA GLY A 54 14.21 14.58 20.12
C GLY A 54 12.99 15.24 20.80
N ALA A 55 13.18 16.15 21.75
CA ALA A 55 12.06 16.88 22.37
C ALA A 55 11.40 17.92 21.44
N LEU A 56 12.07 18.28 20.34
CA LEU A 56 11.54 19.19 19.31
C LEU A 56 10.86 18.45 18.14
N VAL A 57 10.98 17.11 18.10
CA VAL A 57 10.39 16.30 17.03
C VAL A 57 8.98 15.88 17.46
N PRO A 58 7.91 16.33 16.77
CA PRO A 58 6.55 15.98 17.16
C PRO A 58 6.24 14.49 16.91
N PRO A 59 5.26 13.90 17.61
CA PRO A 59 4.77 12.56 17.31
C PRO A 59 4.35 12.42 15.84
N ALA A 60 4.54 11.24 15.26
CA ALA A 60 4.24 10.92 13.87
C ALA A 60 4.96 11.81 12.83
N ALA A 61 6.08 12.46 13.19
CA ALA A 61 6.84 13.34 12.29
C ALA A 61 7.23 12.64 10.96
N LEU A 62 7.67 11.37 11.00
CA LEU A 62 7.98 10.61 9.80
C LEU A 62 6.76 10.48 8.88
N VAL A 63 5.61 10.09 9.42
CA VAL A 63 4.36 9.93 8.67
C VAL A 63 3.92 11.27 8.07
N SER A 64 4.01 12.37 8.82
CA SER A 64 3.66 13.71 8.33
C SER A 64 4.57 14.18 7.19
N VAL A 65 5.87 13.87 7.25
CA VAL A 65 6.82 14.18 6.16
C VAL A 65 6.51 13.33 4.92
N LEU A 66 6.23 12.03 5.09
CA LEU A 66 5.86 11.14 3.99
C LEU A 66 4.54 11.56 3.31
N GLN A 67 3.53 11.96 4.08
CA GLN A 67 2.27 12.52 3.56
C GLN A 67 2.49 13.81 2.75
N LYS A 68 3.37 14.71 3.21
CA LYS A 68 3.73 15.93 2.47
C LYS A 68 4.53 15.62 1.20
N GLY A 69 5.40 14.62 1.25
CA GLY A 69 6.11 14.12 0.07
C GLY A 69 5.16 13.55 -0.98
N LEU A 70 4.15 12.78 -0.54
CA LEU A 70 3.10 12.24 -1.39
C LEU A 70 2.29 13.36 -2.07
N GLN A 71 1.82 14.33 -1.29
CA GLN A 71 1.13 15.53 -1.81
C GLN A 71 2.00 16.34 -2.78
N TYR A 72 3.31 16.40 -2.56
CA TYR A 72 4.25 17.04 -3.50
C TYR A 72 4.33 16.27 -4.82
N VAL A 73 4.44 14.94 -4.79
CA VAL A 73 4.48 14.10 -6.01
C VAL A 73 3.16 14.23 -6.79
N GLU A 74 2.02 14.19 -6.12
CA GLU A 74 0.70 14.44 -6.72
C GLU A 74 0.60 15.83 -7.36
N ALA A 75 1.12 16.86 -6.68
CA ALA A 75 1.17 18.22 -7.21
C ALA A 75 2.08 18.34 -8.44
N ASP A 76 3.25 17.72 -8.42
CA ASP A 76 4.21 17.68 -9.54
C ASP A 76 3.59 16.99 -10.77
N MET A 77 2.88 15.87 -10.56
CA MET A 77 2.12 15.17 -11.60
C MET A 77 0.91 15.95 -12.12
N SER A 78 0.35 16.88 -11.33
CA SER A 78 -0.83 17.67 -11.70
C SER A 78 -0.52 18.85 -12.64
N VAL A 79 0.76 19.21 -12.81
CA VAL A 79 1.20 20.34 -13.63
C VAL A 79 1.64 19.85 -15.01
N SER A 80 0.87 20.24 -16.03
CA SER A 80 1.22 19.98 -17.44
C SER A 80 2.29 20.95 -17.93
N GLU A 81 3.02 20.61 -19.01
CA GLU A 81 4.09 21.45 -19.58
C GLU A 81 3.62 22.84 -20.05
N ASP A 82 2.32 23.03 -20.29
CA ASP A 82 1.69 24.31 -20.64
C ASP A 82 1.29 25.16 -19.42
N GLY A 83 1.53 24.66 -18.20
CA GLY A 83 1.12 25.30 -16.95
C GLY A 83 -0.35 25.07 -16.58
N SER A 84 -1.09 24.23 -17.32
CA SER A 84 -2.44 23.82 -16.93
C SER A 84 -2.38 22.82 -15.78
N ALA A 85 -3.21 23.05 -14.75
CA ALA A 85 -3.31 22.20 -13.58
C ALA A 85 -4.47 21.22 -13.73
N PHE A 86 -4.18 19.93 -13.82
CA PHE A 86 -5.16 18.85 -13.84
C PHE A 86 -5.08 18.06 -12.53
N ARG A 87 -6.12 18.07 -11.71
CA ARG A 87 -6.15 17.26 -10.48
C ARG A 87 -6.39 15.78 -10.82
N PRO A 88 -5.48 14.86 -10.47
CA PRO A 88 -5.82 13.44 -10.41
C PRO A 88 -6.98 13.25 -9.42
N ILE A 89 -7.95 12.41 -9.78
CA ILE A 89 -9.10 12.08 -8.92
C ILE A 89 -8.71 10.99 -7.89
N GLU A 90 -7.71 10.18 -8.22
CA GLU A 90 -7.12 9.18 -7.32
C GLU A 90 -5.85 9.73 -6.65
N LEU A 91 -5.78 9.61 -5.33
CA LEU A 91 -4.57 9.82 -4.55
C LEU A 91 -3.58 8.67 -4.80
N LEU A 92 -2.28 8.96 -4.79
CA LEU A 92 -1.24 7.94 -4.87
C LEU A 92 -1.15 7.16 -3.55
N SER A 93 -0.84 5.87 -3.61
CA SER A 93 -0.30 5.19 -2.43
C SER A 93 1.15 5.62 -2.19
N LEU A 94 1.65 5.52 -0.94
CA LEU A 94 3.06 5.79 -0.65
C LEU A 94 4.01 4.87 -1.42
N VAL A 95 3.56 3.66 -1.78
CA VAL A 95 4.32 2.70 -2.59
C VAL A 95 4.26 3.09 -4.07
N ASP A 96 3.11 3.56 -4.56
CA ASP A 96 2.95 4.02 -5.95
C ASP A 96 3.89 5.20 -6.24
N ALA A 97 4.00 6.13 -5.29
CA ALA A 97 4.83 7.34 -5.38
C ALA A 97 6.34 7.05 -5.51
N VAL A 98 6.81 5.86 -5.12
CA VAL A 98 8.21 5.43 -5.28
C VAL A 98 8.41 4.52 -6.50
N MET A 99 7.38 4.26 -7.30
CA MET A 99 7.42 3.38 -8.48
C MET A 99 7.37 4.19 -9.78
N PRO A 100 8.51 4.43 -10.47
CA PRO A 100 8.59 5.38 -11.60
C PRO A 100 7.66 5.05 -12.77
N ALA A 101 7.39 3.76 -13.02
CA ALA A 101 6.46 3.32 -14.07
C ALA A 101 5.00 3.67 -13.76
N VAL A 102 4.60 3.70 -12.48
CA VAL A 102 3.24 4.09 -12.04
C VAL A 102 3.09 5.60 -12.12
N VAL A 103 4.08 6.34 -11.60
CA VAL A 103 4.12 7.82 -11.63
C VAL A 103 4.08 8.35 -13.07
N SER A 104 4.83 7.75 -14.01
CA SER A 104 4.90 8.23 -15.41
C SER A 104 3.71 7.84 -16.30
N SER A 105 3.01 6.76 -15.98
CA SER A 105 1.86 6.29 -16.77
C SER A 105 0.53 6.96 -16.38
N ARG A 106 0.35 7.32 -15.10
CA ARG A 106 -0.89 7.96 -14.60
C ARG A 106 -1.32 9.24 -15.35
N PRO A 107 -0.45 10.19 -15.73
CA PRO A 107 -0.84 11.38 -16.49
C PRO A 107 -1.45 11.06 -17.87
N HIS A 108 -1.07 9.93 -18.47
CA HIS A 108 -1.50 9.52 -19.81
C HIS A 108 -2.85 8.77 -19.82
N ALA A 109 -3.37 8.37 -18.65
CA ALA A 109 -4.62 7.63 -18.54
C ALA A 109 -5.87 8.51 -18.79
N TYR A 110 -5.75 9.83 -18.63
CA TYR A 110 -6.85 10.77 -18.87
C TYR A 110 -6.68 11.50 -20.22
N ARG A 111 -7.16 10.87 -21.29
CA ARG A 111 -7.43 11.54 -22.57
C ARG A 111 -8.94 11.79 -22.67
N PRO A 112 -9.44 13.03 -22.66
CA PRO A 112 -10.86 13.28 -22.84
C PRO A 112 -11.29 12.77 -24.22
N SER A 113 -12.31 11.92 -24.25
CA SER A 113 -12.82 11.24 -25.45
C SER A 113 -13.68 12.17 -26.32
N SER A 114 -13.09 13.27 -26.79
CA SER A 114 -13.72 14.18 -27.73
C SER A 114 -13.73 13.63 -29.17
N GLN A 115 -14.56 12.61 -29.44
CA GLN A 115 -15.21 12.34 -30.73
C GLN A 115 -16.04 11.04 -30.71
N GLN A 116 -17.36 11.18 -30.62
CA GLN A 116 -18.31 10.29 -31.32
C GLN A 116 -19.39 11.14 -31.99
N PRO A 117 -19.91 10.72 -33.16
CA PRO A 117 -20.79 11.55 -33.99
C PRO A 117 -22.21 11.64 -33.42
N GLY A 118 -22.88 12.76 -33.73
CA GLY A 118 -24.12 13.16 -33.06
C GLY A 118 -25.33 12.25 -33.29
N VAL A 119 -26.16 12.16 -32.25
CA VAL A 119 -27.55 11.69 -32.32
C VAL A 119 -28.46 12.85 -31.89
N ALA A 120 -29.63 12.97 -32.52
CA ALA A 120 -30.41 14.20 -32.55
C ALA A 120 -31.00 14.63 -31.20
N VAL A 121 -31.06 15.95 -30.99
CA VAL A 121 -31.78 16.59 -29.88
C VAL A 121 -33.28 16.53 -30.15
N ALA A 122 -34.02 15.81 -29.31
CA ALA A 122 -35.49 15.87 -29.28
C ALA A 122 -35.94 16.99 -28.32
N GLY A 123 -37.04 17.67 -28.68
CA GLY A 123 -37.40 18.97 -28.11
C GLY A 123 -37.85 18.97 -26.64
N TRP A 124 -37.67 20.11 -25.99
CA TRP A 124 -38.11 20.39 -24.62
C TRP A 124 -39.64 20.48 -24.53
N ALA A 125 -40.25 19.68 -23.64
CA ALA A 125 -41.66 19.83 -23.28
C ALA A 125 -41.81 20.89 -22.18
N LYS A 126 -42.69 21.88 -22.40
CA LYS A 126 -43.12 22.82 -21.36
C LYS A 126 -43.97 22.10 -20.32
N CYS A 127 -43.80 22.47 -19.05
CA CYS A 127 -44.80 22.28 -18.02
C CYS A 127 -45.46 23.63 -17.73
N ASP A 128 -46.76 23.74 -18.03
CA ASP A 128 -47.57 24.91 -17.66
C ASP A 128 -48.09 24.78 -16.22
N CYS A 129 -48.09 25.88 -15.48
CA CYS A 129 -48.88 26.07 -14.25
C CYS A 129 -49.41 27.52 -14.24
N PRO A 130 -50.71 27.77 -14.01
CA PRO A 130 -51.32 29.07 -14.23
C PRO A 130 -51.06 30.06 -13.09
N ALA A 131 -50.90 31.34 -13.45
CA ALA A 131 -50.68 32.43 -12.52
C ALA A 131 -51.99 33.10 -12.06
N LEU A 132 -51.99 33.59 -10.81
CA LEU A 132 -52.92 34.62 -10.32
C LEU A 132 -52.16 35.54 -9.36
N CYS A 133 -51.99 36.80 -9.78
CA CYS A 133 -51.44 37.94 -9.05
C CYS A 133 -52.60 38.96 -8.86
N PRO A 134 -52.57 39.95 -7.92
CA PRO A 134 -51.59 41.05 -8.02
C PRO A 134 -51.19 41.86 -6.74
N SER A 135 -49.97 42.43 -6.81
CA SER A 135 -49.55 43.84 -6.52
C SER A 135 -49.75 44.53 -5.15
N LEU A 136 -48.65 45.10 -4.59
CA LEU A 136 -48.39 46.56 -4.41
C LEU A 136 -47.01 46.87 -3.73
N HIS A 137 -46.50 48.10 -3.88
CA HIS A 137 -45.14 48.62 -3.52
C HIS A 137 -45.10 49.29 -2.10
N PRO A 138 -44.02 49.97 -1.58
CA PRO A 138 -42.71 50.38 -2.13
C PRO A 138 -41.45 50.21 -1.18
N TRP A 139 -40.35 50.94 -1.46
CA TRP A 139 -38.96 50.78 -0.97
C TRP A 139 -38.63 51.51 0.40
N PRO A 140 -37.36 51.81 0.80
CA PRO A 140 -36.43 51.06 1.70
C PRO A 140 -36.03 51.95 2.94
N PRO A 141 -34.78 52.00 3.53
CA PRO A 141 -33.57 51.15 3.59
C PRO A 141 -32.99 50.96 5.05
N VAL A 142 -31.64 50.77 5.20
CA VAL A 142 -30.75 50.99 6.39
C VAL A 142 -30.40 49.79 7.32
N ARG A 143 -29.10 49.44 7.35
CA ARG A 143 -28.33 48.80 8.45
C ARG A 143 -27.77 49.91 9.38
N PRO A 144 -27.57 49.74 10.71
CA PRO A 144 -26.46 48.89 11.23
C PRO A 144 -26.61 48.32 12.66
N CYS A 145 -25.49 47.76 13.17
CA CYS A 145 -25.14 47.45 14.58
C CYS A 145 -25.55 46.09 15.19
N CYS A 146 -24.64 45.11 15.02
CA CYS A 146 -24.32 44.02 15.96
C CYS A 146 -23.79 44.59 17.31
N PRO A 147 -23.59 43.81 18.42
CA PRO A 147 -23.48 42.33 18.54
C PRO A 147 -24.51 41.75 19.58
N SER A 148 -24.54 40.47 19.99
CA SER A 148 -23.53 39.40 20.02
C SER A 148 -24.15 38.00 20.21
N THR A 149 -23.79 37.03 19.37
CA THR A 149 -23.64 35.58 19.70
C THR A 149 -22.96 34.89 18.51
N PRO A 150 -22.00 33.97 18.71
CA PRO A 150 -21.41 33.23 17.60
C PRO A 150 -22.41 32.17 17.10
N PRO A 151 -22.70 32.08 15.78
CA PRO A 151 -23.40 30.92 15.24
C PRO A 151 -22.46 29.72 15.23
N GLU A 152 -23.02 28.54 15.50
CA GLU A 152 -22.31 27.26 15.35
C GLU A 152 -21.87 27.06 13.89
N PRO A 153 -20.76 26.33 13.65
CA PRO A 153 -20.33 26.03 12.28
C PRO A 153 -21.39 25.20 11.57
N LEU A 154 -21.80 25.68 10.39
CA LEU A 154 -22.68 24.98 9.47
C LEU A 154 -22.09 23.60 9.14
N VAL A 155 -22.87 22.54 9.38
CA VAL A 155 -22.59 21.19 8.89
C VAL A 155 -22.90 21.17 7.39
N ASP A 156 -21.89 21.51 6.59
CA ASP A 156 -21.95 21.39 5.13
C ASP A 156 -21.63 19.95 4.70
N GLY A 157 -22.66 19.23 4.28
CA GLY A 157 -22.57 18.03 3.44
C GLY A 157 -22.23 16.70 4.13
N PRO A 158 -22.74 15.56 3.61
CA PRO A 158 -22.16 14.26 3.92
C PRO A 158 -20.80 14.15 3.23
N ASP A 159 -19.77 13.84 4.00
CA ASP A 159 -18.43 13.56 3.50
C ASP A 159 -18.37 12.16 2.84
N GLU A 160 -18.95 12.03 1.64
CA GLU A 160 -18.94 10.77 0.87
C GLU A 160 -17.54 10.38 0.37
N GLY A 161 -16.54 11.26 0.50
CA GLY A 161 -15.15 11.01 0.12
C GLY A 161 -14.38 10.14 1.13
N SER A 162 -14.64 10.30 2.44
CA SER A 162 -13.90 9.57 3.47
C SER A 162 -14.43 8.15 3.76
N VAL A 163 -15.66 7.83 3.33
CA VAL A 163 -16.31 6.56 3.65
C VAL A 163 -15.93 5.42 2.68
N GLN A 164 -15.54 5.71 1.43
CA GLN A 164 -15.32 4.66 0.42
C GLN A 164 -14.00 3.88 0.59
N LEU A 165 -12.95 4.49 1.13
CA LEU A 165 -11.63 3.85 1.31
C LEU A 165 -11.64 2.73 2.37
N LEU A 166 -12.63 2.72 3.26
CA LEU A 166 -12.83 1.66 4.26
C LEU A 166 -13.51 0.40 3.70
N ASN A 167 -14.09 0.45 2.48
CA ASN A 167 -14.96 -0.60 1.95
C ASN A 167 -14.25 -1.67 1.10
N LYS A 168 -12.91 -1.68 1.03
CA LYS A 168 -12.15 -2.65 0.22
C LYS A 168 -11.15 -3.50 1.02
N VAL A 169 -11.48 -3.82 2.28
CA VAL A 169 -10.73 -4.77 3.10
C VAL A 169 -11.21 -6.20 2.82
N SER A 170 -10.43 -6.96 2.07
CA SER A 170 -10.69 -8.39 1.80
C SER A 170 -10.12 -9.27 2.91
N VAL A 171 -10.97 -10.01 3.63
CA VAL A 171 -10.55 -10.95 4.68
C VAL A 171 -10.36 -12.35 4.11
N LEU A 172 -9.11 -12.77 3.91
CA LEU A 172 -8.76 -14.12 3.48
C LEU A 172 -8.91 -15.11 4.64
N ARG A 173 -10.01 -15.85 4.66
CA ARG A 173 -10.32 -16.85 5.71
C ARG A 173 -9.90 -18.24 5.26
N GLY A 174 -9.18 -18.95 6.13
CA GLY A 174 -8.93 -20.38 5.90
C GLY A 174 -7.94 -21.01 6.87
N HIS A 175 -6.88 -20.29 7.26
CA HIS A 175 -5.91 -20.81 8.23
C HIS A 175 -6.55 -21.06 9.60
N GLU A 176 -6.14 -22.16 10.24
CA GLU A 176 -6.70 -22.63 11.52
C GLU A 176 -5.83 -22.22 12.73
N SER A 177 -4.71 -21.54 12.49
CA SER A 177 -3.76 -21.05 13.49
C SER A 177 -3.15 -19.72 13.05
N GLU A 178 -2.20 -19.21 13.83
CA GLU A 178 -1.44 -17.99 13.57
C GLU A 178 -0.73 -18.04 12.20
N VAL A 179 -0.72 -16.91 11.48
CA VAL A 179 0.01 -16.76 10.21
C VAL A 179 1.31 -16.03 10.50
N PHE A 180 2.44 -16.72 10.33
CA PHE A 180 3.76 -16.18 10.69
C PHE A 180 4.43 -15.41 9.54
N ILE A 181 4.09 -15.73 8.29
CA ILE A 181 4.72 -15.13 7.13
C ILE A 181 3.77 -15.09 5.93
N CYS A 182 3.93 -14.07 5.07
CA CYS A 182 3.28 -13.96 3.79
C CYS A 182 4.21 -13.34 2.73
N SER A 183 3.94 -13.58 1.45
CA SER A 183 4.67 -12.98 0.32
C SER A 183 3.84 -12.96 -0.94
N TRP A 184 3.83 -11.82 -1.63
CA TRP A 184 3.25 -11.68 -2.96
C TRP A 184 4.07 -12.44 -4.00
N ASN A 185 3.37 -13.05 -4.96
CA ASN A 185 3.99 -13.62 -6.14
C ASN A 185 4.50 -12.49 -7.06
N PRO A 186 5.72 -12.60 -7.64
CA PRO A 186 6.31 -11.52 -8.43
C PRO A 186 5.72 -11.36 -9.83
N ALA A 187 4.87 -12.29 -10.31
CA ALA A 187 4.36 -12.32 -11.68
C ALA A 187 2.83 -12.34 -11.80
N LEU A 188 2.10 -12.64 -10.72
CA LEU A 188 0.63 -12.81 -10.70
C LEU A 188 0.04 -12.25 -9.40
N ASP A 189 -1.26 -11.94 -9.39
CA ASP A 189 -2.02 -11.52 -8.20
C ASP A 189 -2.31 -12.69 -7.23
N LEU A 190 -1.25 -13.40 -6.86
CA LEU A 190 -1.27 -14.50 -5.90
C LEU A 190 -0.54 -14.07 -4.61
N LEU A 191 -1.18 -14.27 -3.47
CA LEU A 191 -0.55 -14.13 -2.16
C LEU A 191 -0.20 -15.51 -1.63
N ALA A 192 1.01 -15.71 -1.10
CA ALA A 192 1.33 -16.88 -0.28
C ALA A 192 1.29 -16.52 1.21
N SER A 193 0.84 -17.46 2.05
CA SER A 193 0.95 -17.38 3.52
C SER A 193 1.39 -18.71 4.14
N GLY A 194 2.08 -18.66 5.28
CA GLY A 194 2.51 -19.81 6.07
C GLY A 194 2.03 -19.69 7.52
N SER A 195 1.55 -20.80 8.10
CA SER A 195 0.88 -20.81 9.39
C SER A 195 1.33 -21.95 10.31
N GLY A 196 1.03 -21.80 11.61
CA GLY A 196 1.09 -22.87 12.61
C GLY A 196 0.08 -24.01 12.39
N ASP A 197 -0.86 -23.89 11.45
CA ASP A 197 -1.76 -24.99 11.07
C ASP A 197 -1.08 -26.09 10.22
N SER A 198 0.25 -26.03 10.09
CA SER A 198 1.07 -26.92 9.25
C SER A 198 0.72 -26.85 7.75
N THR A 199 0.12 -25.75 7.32
CA THR A 199 -0.12 -25.47 5.90
C THR A 199 0.53 -24.16 5.48
N ALA A 200 0.96 -24.12 4.22
CA ALA A 200 1.03 -22.88 3.47
C ALA A 200 -0.22 -22.78 2.59
N ARG A 201 -0.64 -21.56 2.25
CA ARG A 201 -1.75 -21.32 1.33
C ARG A 201 -1.33 -20.35 0.24
N ILE A 202 -1.81 -20.59 -0.97
CA ILE A 202 -1.75 -19.64 -2.08
C ILE A 202 -3.18 -19.15 -2.32
N TRP A 203 -3.36 -17.84 -2.29
CA TRP A 203 -4.64 -17.16 -2.46
C TRP A 203 -4.67 -16.47 -3.81
N ASP A 204 -5.70 -16.72 -4.61
CA ASP A 204 -6.02 -15.89 -5.77
C ASP A 204 -6.76 -14.63 -5.31
N VAL A 205 -6.11 -13.48 -5.44
CA VAL A 205 -6.61 -12.18 -4.94
C VAL A 205 -7.17 -11.31 -6.06
N ARG A 206 -7.38 -11.87 -7.27
CA ARG A 206 -7.97 -11.15 -8.40
C ARG A 206 -9.34 -10.57 -8.05
N GLU A 207 -9.53 -9.31 -8.41
CA GLU A 207 -10.82 -8.64 -8.31
C GLU A 207 -11.74 -9.05 -9.47
N GLY A 208 -13.03 -9.22 -9.17
CA GLY A 208 -14.05 -9.42 -10.19
C GLY A 208 -14.41 -8.11 -10.92
N PRO A 209 -15.19 -8.20 -12.01
CA PRO A 209 -15.70 -7.02 -12.69
C PRO A 209 -16.48 -6.12 -11.71
N GLY A 210 -16.00 -4.90 -11.48
CA GLY A 210 -16.57 -3.95 -10.51
C GLY A 210 -15.85 -3.86 -9.17
N GLY A 211 -14.70 -4.52 -8.99
CA GLY A 211 -13.85 -4.34 -7.80
C GLY A 211 -14.33 -5.06 -6.53
N ALA A 212 -15.42 -5.84 -6.63
CA ALA A 212 -15.72 -6.85 -5.62
C ALA A 212 -14.64 -7.96 -5.67
N PRO A 213 -14.34 -8.63 -4.54
CA PRO A 213 -13.58 -9.89 -4.59
C PRO A 213 -14.27 -10.84 -5.56
N ALA A 214 -13.53 -11.47 -6.47
CA ALA A 214 -14.13 -12.47 -7.35
C ALA A 214 -14.83 -13.55 -6.50
N GLU A 215 -16.09 -13.87 -6.80
CA GLU A 215 -16.84 -14.88 -6.05
C GLU A 215 -16.08 -16.22 -6.15
N GLY A 216 -15.49 -16.64 -5.02
CA GLY A 216 -14.56 -17.77 -4.98
C GLY A 216 -13.10 -17.37 -5.21
N SER A 217 -12.55 -16.45 -4.39
CA SER A 217 -11.10 -16.32 -4.18
C SER A 217 -10.54 -17.71 -3.86
N SER A 218 -9.84 -18.29 -4.85
CA SER A 218 -9.44 -19.69 -4.79
C SER A 218 -8.23 -19.83 -3.88
N GLN A 219 -8.32 -20.74 -2.90
CA GLN A 219 -7.19 -21.08 -2.03
C GLN A 219 -6.64 -22.46 -2.40
N LEU A 220 -5.34 -22.55 -2.63
CA LEU A 220 -4.60 -23.81 -2.69
C LEU A 220 -3.99 -24.07 -1.32
N VAL A 221 -4.27 -25.23 -0.73
CA VAL A 221 -3.77 -25.60 0.61
C VAL A 221 -2.60 -26.58 0.47
N LEU A 222 -1.41 -26.10 0.80
CA LEU A 222 -0.14 -26.84 0.72
C LEU A 222 0.15 -27.48 2.07
N ARG A 223 -0.22 -28.75 2.22
CA ARG A 223 -0.11 -29.49 3.49
C ARG A 223 1.30 -30.00 3.70
N HIS A 224 1.96 -29.57 4.77
CA HIS A 224 3.31 -30.01 5.09
C HIS A 224 3.25 -31.41 5.70
N CYS A 225 3.32 -32.43 4.86
CA CYS A 225 3.35 -33.83 5.29
C CYS A 225 4.78 -34.36 5.41
N ILE A 226 4.97 -35.34 6.29
CA ILE A 226 6.17 -36.18 6.42
C ILE A 226 5.78 -37.63 6.09
N HIS A 227 6.75 -38.42 5.63
CA HIS A 227 6.52 -39.82 5.29
C HIS A 227 6.80 -40.72 6.49
N GLU A 228 5.77 -41.29 7.10
CA GLU A 228 5.86 -42.16 8.28
C GLU A 228 5.10 -43.47 8.04
N GLY A 229 5.74 -44.61 8.31
CA GLY A 229 5.09 -45.93 8.18
C GLY A 229 4.62 -46.31 6.77
N GLY A 230 5.09 -45.63 5.71
CA GLY A 230 4.62 -45.84 4.34
C GLY A 230 3.46 -44.93 3.92
N GLN A 231 3.05 -43.98 4.76
CA GLN A 231 1.99 -43.02 4.48
C GLN A 231 2.45 -41.58 4.72
N ASP A 232 1.83 -40.63 4.01
CA ASP A 232 2.09 -39.21 4.23
C ASP A 232 1.16 -38.68 5.34
N VAL A 233 1.75 -38.38 6.50
CA VAL A 233 1.06 -37.84 7.67
C VAL A 233 1.40 -36.36 7.85
N PRO A 234 0.50 -35.52 8.40
CA PRO A 234 0.81 -34.11 8.66
C PRO A 234 2.02 -33.97 9.61
N SER A 235 2.95 -33.06 9.30
CA SER A 235 4.13 -32.80 10.15
C SER A 235 3.77 -32.28 11.53
N ASN A 236 2.60 -31.62 11.64
CA ASN A 236 2.14 -30.92 12.83
C ASN A 236 3.21 -29.93 13.36
N LYS A 237 3.81 -29.17 12.43
CA LYS A 237 4.91 -28.22 12.61
C LYS A 237 4.69 -26.97 11.76
N ASP A 238 4.96 -25.82 12.36
CA ASP A 238 4.69 -24.51 11.81
C ASP A 238 5.42 -24.27 10.49
N VAL A 239 4.77 -23.55 9.56
CA VAL A 239 5.43 -22.99 8.38
C VAL A 239 5.97 -21.61 8.74
N THR A 240 7.29 -21.55 8.96
CA THR A 240 8.01 -20.40 9.53
C THR A 240 8.57 -19.45 8.48
N SER A 241 8.83 -19.96 7.27
CA SER A 241 9.46 -19.19 6.19
C SER A 241 8.88 -19.60 4.83
N LEU A 242 8.79 -18.65 3.91
CA LEU A 242 8.40 -18.89 2.52
C LEU A 242 9.02 -17.83 1.60
N ASP A 243 9.19 -18.20 0.34
CA ASP A 243 9.68 -17.30 -0.71
C ASP A 243 9.31 -17.82 -2.10
N TRP A 244 8.95 -16.92 -3.00
CA TRP A 244 8.69 -17.23 -4.42
C TRP A 244 10.00 -17.19 -5.22
N ASN A 245 10.14 -18.05 -6.22
CA ASN A 245 11.19 -17.85 -7.22
C ASN A 245 10.88 -16.59 -8.06
N SER A 246 11.88 -16.07 -8.78
CA SER A 246 11.76 -14.80 -9.52
C SER A 246 10.72 -14.82 -10.66
N GLU A 247 10.42 -15.99 -11.23
CA GLU A 247 9.34 -16.19 -12.21
C GLU A 247 7.95 -16.32 -11.56
N GLY A 248 7.88 -16.48 -10.23
CA GLY A 248 6.66 -16.77 -9.49
C GLY A 248 6.08 -18.17 -9.72
N THR A 249 6.73 -19.03 -10.51
CA THR A 249 6.27 -20.39 -10.86
C THR A 249 6.36 -21.38 -9.70
N LEU A 250 7.30 -21.18 -8.77
CA LEU A 250 7.58 -22.05 -7.63
C LEU A 250 7.53 -21.27 -6.31
N LEU A 251 6.84 -21.83 -5.32
CA LEU A 251 6.88 -21.38 -3.92
C LEU A 251 7.76 -22.33 -3.12
N ALA A 252 8.79 -21.82 -2.46
CA ALA A 252 9.52 -22.58 -1.45
C ALA A 252 9.03 -22.19 -0.05
N THR A 253 9.04 -23.17 0.84
CA THR A 253 8.55 -23.06 2.23
C THR A 253 9.52 -23.78 3.14
N GLY A 254 9.84 -23.21 4.29
CA GLY A 254 10.58 -23.85 5.37
C GLY A 254 9.67 -24.04 6.57
N SER A 255 9.77 -25.20 7.22
CA SER A 255 8.97 -25.54 8.39
C SER A 255 9.85 -25.85 9.62
N TYR A 256 9.21 -25.78 10.79
CA TYR A 256 9.78 -26.16 12.07
C TYR A 256 10.15 -27.66 12.15
N ASP A 257 9.71 -28.48 11.19
CA ASP A 257 10.12 -29.89 11.05
C ASP A 257 11.53 -30.09 10.46
N GLY A 258 12.20 -29.03 10.00
CA GLY A 258 13.52 -29.11 9.37
C GLY A 258 13.52 -29.43 7.87
N PHE A 259 12.34 -29.53 7.25
CA PHE A 259 12.22 -29.76 5.82
C PHE A 259 11.82 -28.48 5.08
N ALA A 260 12.62 -28.11 4.09
CA ALA A 260 12.17 -27.15 3.07
C ALA A 260 11.39 -27.89 1.98
N ARG A 261 10.26 -27.35 1.54
CA ARG A 261 9.38 -27.93 0.52
C ARG A 261 9.16 -26.92 -0.62
N ILE A 262 9.26 -27.40 -1.85
CA ILE A 262 9.05 -26.61 -3.08
C ILE A 262 7.73 -27.06 -3.70
N TRP A 263 6.87 -26.09 -4.02
CA TRP A 263 5.50 -26.29 -4.51
C TRP A 263 5.32 -25.61 -5.87
N THR A 264 4.55 -26.22 -6.76
CA THR A 264 4.13 -25.59 -8.02
C THR A 264 2.91 -24.69 -7.79
N LYS A 265 2.89 -23.49 -8.38
CA LYS A 265 1.81 -22.52 -8.15
C LYS A 265 0.43 -22.97 -8.64
N ASP A 266 0.37 -23.80 -9.68
CA ASP A 266 -0.87 -24.04 -10.45
C ASP A 266 -1.78 -25.08 -9.82
N VAL A 267 -1.20 -26.09 -9.16
CA VAL A 267 -1.93 -27.20 -8.53
C VAL A 267 -1.60 -27.32 -7.04
N GLY A 268 -0.54 -26.67 -6.57
CA GLY A 268 -0.01 -26.88 -5.22
C GLY A 268 0.70 -28.22 -5.05
N ASN A 269 1.19 -28.82 -6.15
CA ASN A 269 1.90 -30.10 -6.08
C ASN A 269 3.27 -29.93 -5.44
N LEU A 270 3.63 -30.85 -4.56
CA LEU A 270 4.96 -30.94 -3.97
C LEU A 270 5.97 -31.36 -5.05
N SER A 271 6.81 -30.43 -5.48
CA SER A 271 7.85 -30.65 -6.48
C SER A 271 9.13 -31.26 -5.88
N SER A 272 9.47 -30.92 -4.64
CA SER A 272 10.68 -31.40 -3.97
C SER A 272 10.62 -31.17 -2.46
N THR A 273 11.27 -32.06 -1.72
CA THR A 273 11.45 -31.99 -0.26
C THR A 273 12.94 -32.06 0.07
N LEU A 274 13.43 -31.09 0.84
CA LEU A 274 14.83 -30.88 1.17
C LEU A 274 15.01 -31.01 2.70
N GLY A 275 15.35 -32.21 3.16
CA GLY A 275 15.50 -32.55 4.58
C GLY A 275 16.95 -32.59 5.06
N GLN A 276 17.74 -31.54 4.79
CA GLN A 276 19.14 -31.47 5.25
C GLN A 276 19.28 -30.85 6.65
N HIS A 277 18.36 -29.95 7.04
CA HIS A 277 18.37 -29.35 8.38
C HIS A 277 17.91 -30.38 9.41
N LYS A 278 18.63 -30.46 10.53
CA LYS A 278 18.26 -31.32 11.69
C LYS A 278 17.36 -30.63 12.70
N GLY A 279 17.03 -29.37 12.46
CA GLY A 279 16.24 -28.53 13.34
C GLY A 279 15.42 -27.51 12.54
N PRO A 280 14.68 -26.63 13.21
CA PRO A 280 13.75 -25.72 12.57
C PRO A 280 14.45 -24.80 11.57
N ILE A 281 13.83 -24.62 10.39
CA ILE A 281 14.24 -23.61 9.41
C ILE A 281 13.59 -22.28 9.82
N PHE A 282 14.34 -21.18 9.85
CA PHE A 282 13.84 -19.85 10.22
C PHE A 282 13.86 -18.85 9.06
N ALA A 283 14.75 -19.05 8.10
CA ALA A 283 14.80 -18.24 6.90
C ALA A 283 15.01 -19.12 5.67
N LEU A 284 14.32 -18.74 4.59
CA LEU A 284 14.45 -19.35 3.28
C LEU A 284 14.37 -18.22 2.24
N LYS A 285 15.29 -18.21 1.27
CA LYS A 285 15.27 -17.28 0.13
C LYS A 285 15.73 -17.93 -1.16
N TRP A 286 15.04 -17.65 -2.25
CA TRP A 286 15.52 -17.92 -3.60
C TRP A 286 16.61 -16.93 -3.99
N ASN A 287 17.52 -17.36 -4.88
CA ASN A 287 18.35 -16.43 -5.60
C ASN A 287 17.59 -15.79 -6.78
N LYS A 288 18.15 -14.72 -7.37
CA LYS A 288 17.53 -13.97 -8.45
C LYS A 288 17.23 -14.80 -9.72
N GLU A 289 18.01 -15.85 -9.98
CA GLU A 289 17.81 -16.74 -11.12
C GLU A 289 16.77 -17.84 -10.87
N GLY A 290 16.28 -18.02 -9.64
CA GLY A 290 15.29 -19.04 -9.30
C GLY A 290 15.81 -20.49 -9.37
N ASN A 291 17.13 -20.70 -9.41
CA ASN A 291 17.80 -22.01 -9.51
C ASN A 291 18.47 -22.47 -8.20
N TYR A 292 18.63 -21.57 -7.21
CA TYR A 292 19.17 -21.90 -5.88
C TYR A 292 18.28 -21.36 -4.76
N ILE A 293 18.23 -22.10 -3.65
CA ILE A 293 17.61 -21.69 -2.39
C ILE A 293 18.69 -21.63 -1.30
N LEU A 294 18.76 -20.50 -0.60
CA LEU A 294 19.44 -20.40 0.69
C LEU A 294 18.43 -20.74 1.79
N SER A 295 18.82 -21.60 2.73
CA SER A 295 18.04 -21.93 3.93
C SER A 295 18.92 -21.81 5.17
N ALA A 296 18.36 -21.32 6.27
CA ALA A 296 19.04 -21.19 7.55
C ALA A 296 18.17 -21.74 8.68
N GLY A 297 18.77 -22.56 9.55
CA GLY A 297 18.12 -23.20 10.68
C GLY A 297 18.97 -23.12 11.95
N VAL A 298 18.62 -23.96 12.93
CA VAL A 298 19.30 -24.08 14.24
C VAL A 298 20.21 -25.32 14.33
N ASP A 299 20.58 -25.91 13.19
CA ASP A 299 21.63 -26.92 13.16
C ASP A 299 23.04 -26.33 13.46
N LYS A 300 23.97 -27.23 13.78
CA LYS A 300 25.34 -26.95 14.25
C LYS A 300 26.37 -27.67 13.39
#